data_AF-A0A941I7D7-F1
#
_entry.id   AF-A0A941I7D7-F1
#
_cell.length_a   1.000
_cell.length_b   1.000
_cell.length_c   1.000
_cell.angle_alpha   90.00
_cell.angle_beta   90.00
_cell.angle_gamma   90.00
#
_symmetry.space_group_name_H-M   'P 1'
#
loop_
_entity.id
_entity.type
_entity.pdbx_description
1 polymer ?
#
loop_
_entity_poly.entity_id
_entity_poly.type
_entity_poly.pdbx_seq_one_letter_code
_entity_poly.pdbx_strand_id
1 'polypeptide(L)'
;MNESMQPVWIVFPKIPWGSLGWRMGAGEVYWCEWTTWFRSLPETERHVYKSKWLEPDRWIGFYSFIETGKLPEWFQDMRRKVAEAAIPPTPDEDIIEHYFRVLWLIREHLKRICVEHPLPGESIAELYLGPDGVQWRLSSDAIRGGMRLVRQAQ
;
A
#
# COMPACT_ATOMS: atom_id res chain seq x y z
N MET A 1 -7.99 6.02 -36.90
CA MET A 1 -7.17 5.25 -35.95
C MET A 1 -7.66 5.62 -34.57
N ASN A 2 -8.37 4.71 -33.88
CA ASN A 2 -8.73 4.96 -32.49
C ASN A 2 -7.44 4.98 -31.67
N GLU A 3 -7.15 6.13 -31.08
CA GLU A 3 -5.95 6.33 -30.28
C GLU A 3 -6.03 5.43 -29.05
N SER A 4 -5.14 4.44 -28.94
CA SER A 4 -5.12 3.53 -27.81
C SER A 4 -4.56 4.24 -26.59
N MET A 5 -5.32 4.30 -25.48
CA MET A 5 -4.80 4.91 -24.25
C MET A 5 -3.64 4.08 -23.69
N GLN A 6 -2.64 4.74 -23.12
CA GLN A 6 -1.51 4.07 -22.47
C GLN A 6 -1.91 3.55 -21.08
N PRO A 7 -1.24 2.52 -20.54
CA PRO A 7 -1.54 2.03 -19.20
C PRO A 7 -1.29 3.12 -18.15
N VAL A 8 -2.06 3.09 -17.08
CA VAL A 8 -2.01 4.08 -16.00
C VAL A 8 -0.61 4.20 -15.35
N TRP A 9 0.17 3.11 -15.28
CA TRP A 9 1.55 3.13 -14.77
C TRP A 9 2.58 3.74 -15.73
N ILE A 10 2.26 3.85 -17.02
CA ILE A 10 3.11 4.52 -17.99
C ILE A 10 2.89 6.04 -17.90
N VAL A 11 1.63 6.47 -17.78
CA VAL A 11 1.30 7.90 -17.70
C VAL A 11 1.62 8.49 -16.32
N PHE A 12 1.36 7.75 -15.24
CA PHE A 12 1.64 8.18 -13.87
C PHE A 12 2.57 7.19 -13.14
N PRO A 13 3.86 7.11 -13.53
CA PRO A 13 4.81 6.16 -12.95
C PRO A 13 5.09 6.42 -11.46
N LYS A 14 4.79 7.63 -10.97
CA LYS A 14 5.00 8.05 -9.58
C LYS A 14 3.81 7.75 -8.66
N ILE A 15 2.66 7.36 -9.19
CA ILE A 15 1.47 7.04 -8.38
C ILE A 15 1.35 5.51 -8.31
N PRO A 16 1.78 4.88 -7.19
CA PRO A 16 1.72 3.43 -7.08
C PRO A 16 0.27 2.93 -7.00
N TRP A 17 0.04 1.67 -7.38
CA TRP A 17 -1.28 1.06 -7.26
C TRP A 17 -1.76 1.06 -5.81
N GLY A 18 -3.01 1.47 -5.59
CA GLY A 18 -3.61 1.62 -4.25
C GLY A 18 -3.30 2.95 -3.56
N SER A 19 -2.51 3.83 -4.16
CA SER A 19 -2.26 5.19 -3.65
C SER A 19 -3.54 6.02 -3.63
N LEU A 20 -3.66 6.89 -2.62
CA LEU A 20 -4.69 7.94 -2.56
C LEU A 20 -4.58 8.93 -3.73
N GLY A 21 -3.43 9.03 -4.38
CA GLY A 21 -3.24 9.86 -5.58
C GLY A 21 -4.11 9.44 -6.77
N TRP A 22 -4.68 8.23 -6.76
CA TRP A 22 -5.67 7.79 -7.76
C TRP A 22 -7.09 8.29 -7.49
N ARG A 23 -7.33 8.93 -6.33
CA ARG A 23 -8.63 9.48 -5.92
C ARG A 23 -8.62 11.01 -5.88
N MET A 24 -7.59 11.62 -6.46
CA MET A 24 -7.43 13.07 -6.48
C MET A 24 -6.73 13.53 -7.77
N GLY A 25 -7.26 14.59 -8.38
CA GLY A 25 -6.61 15.32 -9.47
C GLY A 25 -6.50 14.53 -10.78
N ALA A 26 -5.44 14.78 -11.55
CA ALA A 26 -5.28 14.24 -12.90
C ALA A 26 -5.20 12.70 -12.95
N GLY A 27 -4.68 12.07 -11.89
CA GLY A 27 -4.61 10.61 -11.80
C GLY A 27 -5.98 9.96 -11.78
N GLU A 28 -6.92 10.54 -11.03
CA GLU A 28 -8.31 10.05 -10.93
C GLU A 28 -9.03 10.14 -12.28
N VAL A 29 -8.92 11.30 -12.95
CA VAL A 29 -9.55 11.53 -14.25
C VAL A 29 -9.05 10.51 -15.27
N TYR A 30 -7.73 10.36 -15.39
CA TYR A 30 -7.15 9.41 -16.34
C TYR A 30 -7.50 7.96 -16.00
N TRP A 31 -7.53 7.60 -14.71
CA TRP A 31 -7.91 6.26 -14.28
C TRP A 31 -9.33 5.92 -14.69
N CYS A 32 -10.27 6.84 -14.50
CA CYS A 32 -11.67 6.67 -14.88
C CYS A 32 -11.85 6.54 -16.40
N GLU A 33 -11.20 7.41 -17.16
CA GLU A 33 -11.22 7.38 -18.63
C GLU A 33 -10.61 6.10 -19.17
N TRP A 34 -9.41 5.75 -18.70
CA TRP A 34 -8.70 4.54 -19.11
C TRP A 34 -9.49 3.28 -18.76
N THR A 35 -10.09 3.21 -17.57
CA THR A 35 -10.90 2.06 -17.15
C THR A 35 -12.14 1.91 -18.03
N THR A 36 -12.81 3.01 -18.34
CA THR A 36 -14.01 3.02 -19.19
C THR A 36 -13.66 2.58 -20.62
N TRP A 37 -12.59 3.13 -21.18
CA TRP A 37 -12.07 2.77 -22.48
C TRP A 37 -11.63 1.31 -22.54
N PHE A 38 -10.79 0.85 -21.60
CA PHE A 38 -10.27 -0.52 -21.61
C PHE A 38 -11.40 -1.56 -21.49
N ARG A 39 -12.41 -1.28 -20.66
CA ARG A 39 -13.58 -2.16 -20.50
C ARG A 39 -14.50 -2.16 -21.73
N SER A 40 -14.54 -1.09 -22.52
CA SER A 40 -15.32 -1.03 -23.75
C SER A 40 -14.70 -1.80 -24.91
N LEU A 41 -13.39 -2.11 -24.84
CA LEU A 41 -12.71 -2.92 -25.84
C LEU A 41 -13.25 -4.37 -25.87
N PRO A 42 -13.38 -4.97 -27.06
CA PRO A 42 -13.59 -6.40 -27.21
C PRO A 42 -12.50 -7.22 -26.52
N GLU A 43 -12.81 -8.44 -26.11
CA GLU A 43 -11.87 -9.33 -25.43
C GLU A 43 -10.58 -9.56 -26.23
N THR A 44 -10.69 -9.74 -27.55
CA THR A 44 -9.55 -9.89 -28.46
C THR A 44 -8.62 -8.67 -28.44
N GLU A 45 -9.17 -7.46 -28.46
CA GLU A 45 -8.41 -6.21 -28.38
C GLU A 45 -7.77 -6.02 -27.01
N ARG A 46 -8.47 -6.40 -25.93
CA ARG A 46 -7.87 -6.42 -24.58
C ARG A 46 -6.69 -7.38 -24.51
N HIS A 47 -6.78 -8.56 -25.11
CA HIS A 47 -5.65 -9.50 -25.15
C HIS A 47 -4.43 -8.92 -25.89
N VAL A 48 -4.65 -8.31 -27.06
CA VAL A 48 -3.58 -7.62 -27.79
C VAL A 48 -2.97 -6.51 -26.94
N TYR A 49 -3.81 -5.72 -26.27
CA TYR A 49 -3.34 -4.65 -25.38
C TYR A 49 -2.48 -5.18 -24.22
N LYS A 50 -2.94 -6.23 -23.52
CA LYS A 50 -2.24 -6.90 -22.41
C LYS A 50 -0.90 -7.49 -22.86
N SER A 51 -0.81 -7.99 -24.10
CA SER A 51 0.44 -8.51 -24.65
C SER A 51 1.45 -7.41 -24.99
N LYS A 52 0.97 -6.22 -25.38
CA LYS A 52 1.80 -5.05 -25.68
C LYS A 52 2.31 -4.36 -24.41
N TRP A 53 1.48 -4.34 -23.37
CA TRP A 53 1.75 -3.64 -22.12
C TRP A 53 1.70 -4.63 -20.95
N LEU A 54 2.84 -5.24 -20.66
CA LEU A 54 2.96 -6.16 -19.53
C LEU A 54 2.81 -5.42 -18.20
N GLU A 55 2.18 -6.09 -17.24
CA GLU A 55 2.08 -5.61 -15.86
C GLU A 55 3.47 -5.69 -15.21
N PRO A 56 4.04 -4.57 -14.72
CA PRO A 56 5.24 -4.63 -13.89
C PRO A 56 4.93 -5.24 -12.51
N ASP A 57 5.97 -5.65 -11.76
CA ASP A 57 5.84 -6.38 -10.48
C ASP A 57 4.83 -5.78 -9.48
N ARG A 58 4.79 -4.44 -9.37
CA ARG A 58 3.90 -3.73 -8.44
C ARG A 58 2.45 -3.57 -8.95
N TRP A 59 2.17 -4.07 -10.15
CA TRP A 59 0.90 -3.99 -10.86
C TRP A 59 0.37 -5.37 -11.27
N ILE A 60 1.02 -6.45 -10.84
CA ILE A 60 0.59 -7.83 -11.12
C ILE A 60 -0.85 -8.04 -10.65
N GLY A 61 -1.70 -8.49 -11.58
CA GLY A 61 -3.13 -8.73 -11.36
C GLY A 61 -4.02 -7.51 -11.61
N PHE A 62 -3.46 -6.39 -12.08
CA PHE A 62 -4.21 -5.16 -12.32
C PHE A 62 -5.29 -5.32 -13.39
N TYR A 63 -4.98 -5.88 -14.56
CA TYR A 63 -5.96 -6.11 -15.61
C TYR A 63 -7.08 -7.02 -15.13
N SER A 64 -6.75 -8.11 -14.42
CA SER A 64 -7.76 -9.00 -13.82
C SER A 64 -8.66 -8.25 -12.84
N PHE A 65 -8.09 -7.36 -12.01
CA PHE A 65 -8.86 -6.51 -11.12
C PHE A 65 -9.79 -5.57 -11.89
N ILE A 66 -9.32 -4.95 -12.97
CA ILE A 66 -10.16 -4.08 -13.80
C ILE A 66 -11.27 -4.86 -14.51
N GLU A 67 -11.01 -6.06 -14.99
CA GLU A 67 -11.99 -6.88 -15.72
C GLU A 67 -13.04 -7.51 -14.80
N THR A 68 -12.63 -7.99 -13.62
CA THR A 68 -13.48 -8.83 -12.76
C THR A 68 -13.85 -8.19 -11.41
N GLY A 69 -13.18 -7.11 -11.04
CA GLY A 69 -13.27 -6.53 -9.69
C GLY A 69 -12.56 -7.35 -8.60
N LYS A 70 -11.99 -8.52 -8.94
CA LYS A 70 -11.28 -9.36 -7.96
C LYS A 70 -9.96 -8.73 -7.59
N LEU A 71 -9.73 -8.56 -6.28
CA LEU A 71 -8.45 -8.11 -5.76
C LEU A 71 -7.36 -9.17 -6.06
N PRO A 72 -6.12 -8.75 -6.36
CA PRO A 72 -5.01 -9.67 -6.62
C PRO A 72 -4.74 -10.61 -5.45
N GLU A 73 -4.19 -11.78 -5.75
CA GLU A 73 -3.83 -12.78 -4.74
C GLU A 73 -2.84 -12.24 -3.72
N TRP A 74 -1.82 -11.49 -4.15
CA TRP A 74 -0.85 -10.89 -3.23
C TRP A 74 -1.50 -9.91 -2.25
N PHE A 75 -2.60 -9.25 -2.63
CA PHE A 75 -3.33 -8.35 -1.74
C PHE A 75 -4.14 -9.13 -0.71
N GLN A 76 -4.76 -10.24 -1.12
CA GLN A 76 -5.47 -11.14 -0.21
C GLN A 76 -4.50 -11.81 0.76
N ASP A 77 -3.34 -12.25 0.28
CA ASP A 77 -2.27 -12.84 1.07
C ASP A 77 -1.71 -11.84 2.10
N MET A 78 -1.48 -10.58 1.69
CA MET A 78 -1.10 -9.50 2.60
C MET A 78 -2.12 -9.32 3.72
N ARG A 79 -3.43 -9.27 3.40
CA ARG A 79 -4.49 -9.16 4.42
C ARG A 79 -4.51 -10.34 5.37
N ARG A 80 -4.33 -11.57 4.84
CA ARG A 80 -4.23 -12.78 5.64
C ARG A 80 -3.05 -12.73 6.60
N LYS A 81 -1.85 -12.42 6.12
CA LYS A 81 -0.63 -12.31 6.94
C LYS A 81 -0.75 -11.24 8.04
N VAL A 82 -1.41 -10.12 7.74
CA VAL A 82 -1.71 -9.08 8.73
C VAL A 82 -2.70 -9.59 9.78
N ALA A 83 -3.74 -10.32 9.39
CA ALA A 83 -4.71 -10.90 10.32
C ALA A 83 -4.09 -12.00 11.20
N GLU A 84 -3.23 -12.85 10.64
CA GLU A 84 -2.48 -13.87 11.40
C GLU A 84 -1.51 -13.24 12.42
N ALA A 85 -1.00 -12.04 12.12
CA ALA A 85 -0.10 -11.29 12.98
C ALA A 85 -0.80 -10.32 13.95
N ALA A 86 -2.14 -10.39 14.06
CA ALA A 86 -2.97 -9.46 14.83
C ALA A 86 -2.90 -9.70 16.36
N ILE A 87 -1.72 -9.52 16.93
CA ILE A 87 -1.43 -9.74 18.36
C ILE A 87 -1.14 -8.37 19.00
N PRO A 88 -1.95 -7.93 19.99
CA PRO A 88 -1.67 -6.73 20.78
C PRO A 88 -0.28 -6.76 21.43
N PRO A 89 0.33 -5.61 21.75
CA PRO A 89 1.58 -5.59 22.52
C PRO A 89 1.37 -6.20 23.91
N THR A 90 2.34 -6.95 24.40
CA THR A 90 2.31 -7.45 25.80
C THR A 90 2.98 -6.45 26.74
N PRO A 91 2.66 -6.43 28.04
CA PRO A 91 3.27 -5.50 29.00
C PRO A 91 4.80 -5.57 29.11
N ASP A 92 5.40 -6.72 28.80
CA ASP A 92 6.86 -6.95 28.86
C ASP A 92 7.55 -6.75 27.51
N GLU A 93 6.82 -6.30 26.50
CA GLU A 93 7.37 -6.09 25.16
C GLU A 93 7.76 -4.63 24.95
N ASP A 94 9.03 -4.41 24.63
CA ASP A 94 9.57 -3.08 24.39
C ASP A 94 9.84 -2.79 22.91
N ILE A 95 9.98 -3.84 22.08
CA ILE A 95 10.34 -3.72 20.66
C ILE A 95 9.51 -4.70 19.82
N ILE A 96 8.90 -4.21 18.74
CA ILE A 96 8.15 -5.00 17.76
C ILE A 96 8.67 -4.71 16.35
N GLU A 97 9.29 -5.69 15.71
CA GLU A 97 9.88 -5.55 14.35
C GLU A 97 9.18 -6.42 13.30
N HIS A 98 8.24 -7.28 13.70
CA HIS A 98 7.52 -8.13 12.76
C HIS A 98 6.62 -7.28 11.86
N TYR A 99 7.00 -7.14 10.59
CA TYR A 99 6.39 -6.22 9.63
C TYR A 99 4.86 -6.26 9.60
N PHE A 100 4.25 -7.45 9.49
CA PHE A 100 2.78 -7.56 9.42
C PHE A 100 2.10 -7.22 10.75
N ARG A 101 2.76 -7.46 11.88
CA ARG A 101 2.25 -7.10 13.21
C ARG A 101 2.32 -5.59 13.41
N VAL A 102 3.44 -4.97 13.03
CA VAL A 102 3.58 -3.50 13.03
C VAL A 102 2.50 -2.87 12.15
N LEU A 103 2.27 -3.39 10.93
CA LEU A 103 1.20 -2.91 10.06
C LEU A 103 -0.19 -3.02 10.68
N TRP A 104 -0.50 -4.16 11.32
CA TRP A 104 -1.77 -4.32 12.02
C TRP A 104 -1.90 -3.31 13.16
N LEU A 105 -0.86 -3.17 14.00
CA LEU A 105 -0.84 -2.27 15.14
C LEU A 105 -1.13 -0.83 14.72
N ILE A 106 -0.41 -0.28 13.75
CA ILE A 106 -0.57 1.13 13.35
C ILE A 106 -1.87 1.42 12.59
N ARG A 107 -2.54 0.39 12.06
CA ARG A 107 -3.79 0.53 11.29
C ARG A 107 -5.03 0.34 12.16
N GLU A 108 -5.00 -0.63 13.07
CA GLU A 108 -6.19 -1.13 13.75
C GLU A 108 -6.12 -1.02 15.28
N HIS A 109 -4.93 -0.95 15.88
CA HIS A 109 -4.79 -1.04 17.34
C HIS A 109 -4.29 0.25 18.00
N LEU A 110 -3.38 0.97 17.35
CA LEU A 110 -2.73 2.16 17.86
C LEU A 110 -3.27 3.42 17.19
N LYS A 111 -3.38 4.50 17.96
CA LYS A 111 -3.79 5.81 17.46
C LYS A 111 -2.57 6.69 17.23
N ARG A 112 -2.36 7.17 16.01
CA ARG A 112 -1.28 8.11 15.72
C ARG A 112 -1.49 9.44 16.48
N ILE A 113 -0.44 9.88 17.18
CA ILE A 113 -0.40 11.13 17.93
C ILE A 113 0.21 12.24 17.07
N CYS A 114 1.44 12.05 16.60
CA CYS A 114 2.17 13.04 15.81
C CYS A 114 3.22 12.39 14.89
N VAL A 115 3.74 13.19 13.97
CA VAL A 115 4.91 12.86 13.15
C VAL A 115 6.11 13.57 13.77
N GLU A 116 7.19 12.82 13.99
CA GLU A 116 8.42 13.34 14.59
C GLU A 116 9.49 13.52 13.52
N HIS A 117 10.57 14.21 13.87
CA HIS A 117 11.73 14.29 12.98
C HIS A 117 12.46 12.93 12.97
N PRO A 118 12.72 12.34 11.80
CA PRO A 118 13.50 11.11 11.70
C PRO A 118 14.92 11.31 12.21
N LEU A 119 15.46 10.32 12.92
CA LEU A 119 16.87 10.31 13.29
C LEU A 119 17.75 10.02 12.07
N PRO A 120 19.07 10.29 12.12
CA PRO A 120 19.98 9.90 11.05
C PRO A 120 19.86 8.40 10.75
N GLY A 121 19.53 8.07 9.50
CA GLY A 121 19.30 6.70 9.05
C GLY A 121 17.85 6.22 9.15
N GLU A 122 16.92 7.03 9.64
CA GLU A 122 15.49 6.75 9.63
C GLU A 122 14.79 7.46 8.46
N SER A 123 13.85 6.78 7.79
CA SER A 123 13.00 7.35 6.74
C SER A 123 11.63 7.80 7.26
N ILE A 124 11.19 7.23 8.39
CA ILE A 124 9.91 7.50 9.03
C ILE A 124 10.15 7.59 10.53
N ALA A 125 9.46 8.53 11.18
CA ALA A 125 9.38 8.65 12.63
C ALA A 125 7.99 9.15 13.02
N GLU A 126 7.20 8.31 13.69
CA GLU A 126 5.83 8.63 14.09
C GLU A 126 5.55 8.13 15.50
N LEU A 127 4.76 8.88 16.28
CA LEU A 127 4.39 8.51 17.63
C LEU A 127 2.94 8.03 17.68
N TYR A 128 2.71 6.94 18.40
CA TYR A 128 1.44 6.26 18.51
C TYR A 128 1.06 6.02 19.98
N LEU A 129 -0.24 6.02 20.27
CA LEU A 129 -0.80 5.72 21.58
C LEU A 129 -1.58 4.41 21.53
N GLY A 130 -1.26 3.49 22.44
CA GLY A 130 -2.03 2.28 22.68
C GLY A 130 -3.30 2.54 23.50
N PRO A 131 -4.29 1.63 23.46
CA PRO A 131 -5.51 1.73 24.25
C PRO A 131 -5.25 1.64 25.77
N ASP A 132 -4.11 1.08 26.16
CA ASP A 132 -3.58 1.01 27.53
C ASP A 132 -2.86 2.30 27.97
N GLY A 133 -2.77 3.30 27.10
CA GLY A 133 -2.06 4.56 27.35
C GLY A 133 -0.55 4.49 27.14
N VAL A 134 -0.01 3.36 26.67
CA VAL A 134 1.41 3.21 26.38
C VAL A 134 1.74 3.88 25.05
N GLN A 135 2.85 4.63 25.01
CA GLN A 135 3.31 5.26 23.79
C GLN A 135 4.31 4.38 23.04
N TRP A 136 4.21 4.41 21.72
CA TRP A 136 5.05 3.63 20.81
C TRP A 136 5.58 4.53 19.71
N ARG A 137 6.90 4.54 19.51
CA ARG A 137 7.53 5.23 18.39
C ARG A 137 7.75 4.25 17.25
N LEU A 138 7.12 4.52 16.12
CA LEU A 138 7.37 3.86 14.85
C LEU A 138 8.60 4.49 14.20
N SER A 139 9.54 3.66 13.75
CA SER A 139 10.52 4.10 12.76
C SER A 139 10.84 3.04 11.71
N SER A 140 11.40 3.49 10.59
CA SER A 140 11.87 2.63 9.50
C SER A 140 13.29 2.99 9.14
N ASP A 141 14.13 1.98 8.90
CA ASP A 141 15.48 2.19 8.38
C ASP A 141 15.41 2.74 6.95
N ALA A 142 16.23 3.76 6.65
CA ALA A 142 16.21 4.45 5.36
C ALA A 142 16.89 3.65 4.22
N ILE A 143 17.73 2.67 4.55
CA ILE A 143 18.54 1.90 3.60
C ILE A 143 18.02 0.46 3.49
N ARG A 144 17.84 -0.20 4.62
CA ARG A 144 17.40 -1.60 4.72
C ARG A 144 15.88 -1.75 4.68
N GLY A 145 15.15 -0.67 4.94
CA GLY A 145 13.71 -0.73 5.18
C GLY A 145 13.37 -1.51 6.45
N GLY A 146 12.11 -1.92 6.56
CA GLY A 146 11.60 -2.60 7.75
C GLY A 146 11.14 -1.60 8.81
N MET A 147 10.02 -1.90 9.44
CA MET A 147 9.40 -1.05 10.45
C MET A 147 9.61 -1.64 11.83
N ARG A 148 9.90 -0.77 12.79
CA ARG A 148 9.99 -1.12 14.21
C ARG A 148 9.10 -0.21 15.03
N LEU A 149 8.40 -0.76 16.01
CA LEU A 149 7.74 -0.02 17.08
C LEU A 149 8.57 -0.20 18.35
N VAL A 150 8.95 0.91 18.97
CA VAL A 150 9.69 0.92 20.23
C VAL A 150 8.84 1.59 21.30
N ARG A 151 8.61 0.90 22.41
CA ARG A 151 7.90 1.42 23.56
C ARG A 151 8.63 2.64 24.12
N GLN A 152 7.90 3.72 24.38
CA GLN A 152 8.45 4.90 25.03
C GLN A 152 8.24 4.77 26.54
N ALA A 153 9.31 4.98 27.31
CA ALA A 153 9.20 5.12 28.76
C ALA A 153 8.39 6.39 29.07
N GLN A 154 7.47 6.29 30.03
CA GLN A 154 6.75 7.44 30.59
C GLN A 154 7.67 8.32 31.42
#